data_AF-A0A372ZHT7-F1
#
_entry.id   AF-A0A372ZHT7-F1
#
_cell.length_a   1.000
_cell.length_b   1.000
_cell.length_c   1.000
_cell.angle_alpha   90.00
_cell.angle_beta   90.00
_cell.angle_gamma   90.00
#
_symmetry.space_group_name_H-M   'P 1'
#
loop_
_entity.id
_entity.type
_entity.pdbx_description
1 polymer ?
#
loop_
_entity_poly.entity_id
_entity_poly.type
_entity_poly.pdbx_seq_one_letter_code
_entity_poly.pdbx_strand_id
1 'polypeptide(L)' 'MDTTPADVRDQHITDLRAALTRAVQELSFAAGREVADDPGYSDRLMTIVGSWEETLARTAS' A
#
# COMPACT_ATOMS: atom_id res chain seq x y z
N MET A 1 -5.08 -7.51 31.30
CA MET A 1 -4.26 -8.28 30.35
C MET A 1 -3.08 -7.39 30.02
N ASP A 2 -1.86 -7.81 30.37
CA ASP A 2 -0.66 -7.06 29.96
C ASP A 2 -0.38 -7.35 28.49
N THR A 3 -0.23 -6.29 27.69
CA THR A 3 0.13 -6.36 26.28
C THR A 3 1.60 -6.78 26.17
N THR A 4 1.89 -7.85 25.45
CA THR A 4 3.26 -8.29 25.21
C THR A 4 3.94 -7.43 24.14
N PRO A 5 5.29 -7.40 24.09
CA PRO A 5 6.00 -6.76 22.98
C PRO A 5 5.60 -7.33 21.60
N ALA A 6 5.21 -8.61 21.54
CA ALA A 6 4.72 -9.23 20.31
C ALA A 6 3.36 -8.63 19.89
N ASP A 7 2.44 -8.45 20.84
CA ASP A 7 1.13 -7.85 20.57
C ASP A 7 1.26 -6.40 20.05
N VAL A 8 2.19 -5.61 20.60
CA VAL A 8 2.47 -4.24 20.13
C VAL A 8 3.02 -4.25 18.70
N ARG A 9 3.97 -5.16 18.39
CA ARG A 9 4.51 -5.30 17.04
C ARG A 9 3.43 -5.67 16.04
N ASP A 10 2.57 -6.61 16.39
CA ASP A 10 1.51 -7.11 15.50
C ASP A 10 0.44 -6.03 15.26
N GLN A 11 0.15 -5.20 16.27
CA GLN A 11 -0.68 -4.01 16.11
C GLN A 11 -0.04 -3.00 15.15
N HIS A 12 1.25 -2.68 15.30
CA HIS A 12 1.94 -1.77 14.37
C HIS A 12 1.96 -2.30 12.94
N ILE A 13 2.15 -3.60 12.74
CA ILE A 13 2.07 -4.22 11.41
C ILE A 13 0.65 -4.06 10.84
N THR A 14 -0.38 -4.26 11.65
CA THR A 14 -1.78 -4.05 11.24
C THR A 14 -2.04 -2.60 10.81
N ASP A 15 -1.57 -1.64 11.59
CA ASP A 15 -1.74 -0.21 11.29
C ASP A 15 -1.00 0.19 9.99
N LEU A 16 0.22 -0.32 9.81
CA LEU A 16 1.01 -0.11 8.59
C LEU A 16 0.33 -0.72 7.36
N ARG A 17 -0.26 -1.92 7.49
CA ARG A 17 -1.01 -2.57 6.41
C ARG A 17 -2.24 -1.76 6.02
N ALA A 18 -2.97 -1.23 6.99
CA ALA A 18 -4.13 -0.37 6.73
C ALA A 18 -3.73 0.92 6.00
N ALA A 19 -2.67 1.59 6.48
CA ALA A 19 -2.15 2.80 5.86
C ALA A 19 -1.66 2.56 4.43
N LEU A 20 -0.90 1.49 4.19
CA LEU A 20 -0.39 1.16 2.87
C LEU A 20 -1.51 0.74 1.90
N THR A 21 -2.52 0.02 2.37
CA THR A 21 -3.72 -0.33 1.58
C THR A 21 -4.42 0.92 1.07
N ARG A 22 -4.60 1.92 1.96
CA ARG A 22 -5.20 3.20 1.57
C ARG A 22 -4.33 3.95 0.56
N ALA A 23 -3.03 4.00 0.78
CA ALA A 23 -2.09 4.67 -0.12
C ALA A 23 -2.11 4.04 -1.54
N VAL A 24 -2.17 2.71 -1.63
CA VAL A 24 -2.32 1.98 -2.90
C VAL A 24 -3.59 2.43 -3.63
N GLN A 25 -4.73 2.48 -2.94
CA GLN A 25 -6.00 2.89 -3.55
C GLN A 25 -5.96 4.33 -4.08
N GLU A 26 -5.44 5.26 -3.28
CA GLU A 26 -5.33 6.66 -3.67
C GLU A 26 -4.37 6.85 -4.86
N LEU A 27 -3.25 6.11 -4.88
CA LEU A 27 -2.28 6.16 -5.97
C LEU A 27 -2.82 5.55 -7.27
N SER A 28 -3.52 4.42 -7.20
CA SER A 28 -4.18 3.81 -8.36
C SER A 28 -5.23 4.73 -8.97
N PHE A 29 -6.00 5.43 -8.13
CA PHE A 29 -6.96 6.43 -8.60
C PHE A 29 -6.27 7.59 -9.29
N ALA A 30 -5.17 8.11 -8.71
CA ALA A 30 -4.38 9.18 -9.31
C ALA A 30 -3.78 8.73 -10.66
N ALA A 31 -3.21 7.53 -10.73
CA ALA A 31 -2.68 6.97 -11.97
C ALA A 31 -3.75 6.92 -13.08
N GLY A 32 -4.94 6.40 -12.75
CA GLY A 32 -6.06 6.33 -13.69
C GLY A 32 -6.50 7.69 -14.24
N ARG A 33 -6.36 8.77 -13.45
CA ARG A 33 -6.61 10.13 -13.92
C ARG A 33 -5.54 10.62 -14.90
N GLU A 34 -4.28 10.30 -14.65
CA GLU A 34 -3.15 10.75 -15.47
C GLU A 34 -3.09 10.04 -16.83
N VAL A 35 -3.73 8.88 -17.02
CA VAL A 35 -3.73 8.13 -18.30
C VAL A 35 -4.08 8.98 -19.51
N ALA A 36 -5.01 9.93 -19.37
CA ALA A 36 -5.46 10.77 -20.48
C ALA A 36 -4.44 11.85 -20.89
N ASP A 37 -3.67 12.35 -19.92
CA ASP A 37 -2.77 13.50 -20.10
C ASP A 37 -1.30 13.05 -20.24
N ASP A 38 -0.87 12.06 -19.45
CA ASP A 38 0.45 11.44 -19.49
C ASP A 38 0.36 9.92 -19.19
N PRO A 39 0.17 9.08 -20.23
CA PRO A 39 0.15 7.63 -20.09
C PRO A 39 1.43 7.06 -19.47
N GLY A 40 2.60 7.66 -19.77
CA GLY A 40 3.88 7.18 -19.28
C GLY A 40 4.07 7.45 -17.79
N TYR A 41 3.54 8.57 -17.28
CA TYR A 41 3.49 8.84 -15.86
C TYR A 41 2.50 7.90 -15.15
N SER A 42 1.32 7.68 -15.72
CA SER A 42 0.37 6.69 -15.21
C SER A 42 1.01 5.30 -15.07
N ASP A 43 1.72 4.81 -16.09
CA ASP A 43 2.39 3.50 -16.05
C ASP A 43 3.44 3.41 -14.93
N ARG A 44 4.18 4.49 -14.68
CA ARG A 44 5.13 4.55 -13.54
C ARG A 44 4.40 4.47 -12.20
N LEU A 45 3.29 5.17 -12.04
CA LEU A 45 2.49 5.11 -10.82
C LEU A 45 1.92 3.71 -10.60
N MET A 46 1.42 3.06 -11.65
CA MET A 46 0.93 1.68 -11.58
C MET A 46 2.03 0.66 -11.26
N THR A 47 3.27 0.91 -11.72
CA THR A 47 4.43 0.09 -11.32
C THR A 47 4.71 0.20 -9.82
N ILE A 48 4.61 1.41 -9.25
CA ILE A 48 4.79 1.64 -7.80
C ILE A 48 3.67 0.93 -7.02
N VAL A 49 2.42 1.06 -7.47
CA VAL A 49 1.26 0.34 -6.91
C VAL A 49 1.54 -1.15 -6.83
N GLY A 50 1.97 -1.78 -7.92
CA GLY A 50 2.26 -3.22 -7.93
C GLY A 50 3.32 -3.63 -6.90
N SER A 51 4.40 -2.86 -6.78
CA SER A 51 5.44 -3.12 -5.77
C SER A 51 4.93 -2.99 -4.33
N TRP A 52 4.00 -2.08 -4.08
CA TRP A 52 3.37 -1.90 -2.76
C TRP A 52 2.36 -3.01 -2.46
N GLU A 53 1.60 -3.48 -3.45
CA GLU A 53 0.72 -4.63 -3.33
C GLU A 53 1.50 -5.91 -3.00
N GLU A 54 2.66 -6.13 -3.64
CA GLU A 54 3.57 -7.24 -3.31
C GLU A 54 4.08 -7.14 -1.86
N THR A 55 4.36 -5.93 -1.39
CA THR A 55 4.78 -5.69 -0.01
C THR A 55 3.64 -5.98 0.97
N LEU A 56 2.41 -5.54 0.67
CA LEU A 56 1.22 -5.90 1.46
C LEU A 56 1.02 -7.42 1.52
N ALA A 57 1.15 -8.12 0.39
CA ALA A 57 1.00 -9.57 0.33
C ALA A 57 2.00 -10.30 1.23
N ARG A 58 3.27 -9.84 1.28
CA ARG A 58 4.30 -10.41 2.18
C ARG A 58 4.07 -10.16 3.66
N THR A 59 3.23 -9.18 4.02
CA THR A 59 2.88 -8.89 5.43
C THR A 59 1.62 -9.63 5.90
N ALA A 60 0.99 -10.42 5.02
CA ALA A 60 -0.20 -11.21 5.33
C ALA A 60 0.10 -12.60 5.91
N SER A 61 1.37 -13.01 5.90
CA SER A 61 1.89 -14.28 6.40
C SER A 61 2.27 -14.25 7.87
#